data_AF-A0A7W3VNY5-F1
#
_entry.id   AF-A0A7W3VNY5-F1
#
_cell.length_a   1.000
_cell.length_b   1.000
_cell.length_c   1.000
_cell.angle_alpha   90.00
_cell.angle_beta   90.00
_cell.angle_gamma   90.00
#
_symmetry.space_group_name_H-M   'P 1'
#
loop_
_entity.id
_entity.type
_entity.pdbx_description
1 polymer ?
#
loop_
_entity_poly.entity_id
_entity_poly.type
_entity_poly.pdbx_seq_one_letter_code
_entity_poly.pdbx_strand_id
1 'polypeptide(L)'
;MRKRLFLFCLLAFAQFSIAQEIMQFKVSKPYCVYNFLETMTTQQGVSPTLREYIVPNIAKDSSFRQLCIDFQNLKLNYHYQLEGYPANRKSFRSTQDLLIIALVNAHTIDDFKQRSIGILPHSEQQKLVTLLKQAETYYDVLIWDDYEENIMEQRKKLETYVPQSSEIFNKIRHFYRSTWTADVPFLVSLYPIPGQKGISTATPHANSLCIGVLTNDTRGVERMGVVFHEMCHVLFNEQTPEFQQQLDQWFEANTSPYKQYAYNFFDEALATAIGNGWVHKNISGSLLTKDWYNNEYIDGFAKELYPSVEEYFAKQQPIDQPFIDHAIALFAAKFPDMRTDYSVLLNRVSIYNDAETNIERTEIRQAFGKYFQLTHNSLSSPILAPQNLESLQSSPQTQLIIIDKNHQETLNAIKELFPQLSKITASDLTNHTLLSFYDHLNRPIIILYVINEQGMETLVQQMKALHFFDTKKIIQYKVD
;
A
#
# COMPACT_ATOMS: atom_id res chain seq x y z
N MET A 1 -19.73 29.44 -57.96
CA MET A 1 -18.54 28.72 -57.44
C MET A 1 -18.03 29.23 -56.09
N ARG A 2 -17.98 30.55 -55.82
CA ARG A 2 -17.46 31.11 -54.55
C ARG A 2 -18.14 30.64 -53.25
N LYS A 3 -19.46 30.35 -53.25
CA LYS A 3 -20.17 29.84 -52.06
C LYS A 3 -19.89 28.37 -51.72
N ARG A 4 -19.47 27.55 -52.69
CA ARG A 4 -19.11 26.13 -52.46
C ARG A 4 -17.68 25.97 -51.95
N LEU A 5 -16.79 26.90 -52.28
CA LEU A 5 -15.41 26.92 -51.78
C LEU A 5 -15.35 27.27 -50.27
N PHE A 6 -16.24 28.15 -49.81
CA PHE A 6 -16.28 28.56 -48.40
C PHE A 6 -16.78 27.44 -47.46
N LEU A 7 -17.69 26.58 -47.92
CA LEU A 7 -18.18 25.43 -47.16
C LEU A 7 -17.11 24.33 -47.03
N PHE A 8 -16.23 24.19 -48.04
CA PHE A 8 -15.12 23.23 -48.02
C PHE A 8 -13.98 23.69 -47.09
N CYS A 9 -13.75 25.01 -46.98
CA CYS A 9 -12.78 25.54 -46.01
C CYS A 9 -13.27 25.44 -44.55
N LEU A 10 -14.58 25.55 -44.29
CA LEU A 10 -15.14 25.39 -42.93
C LEU A 10 -15.11 23.94 -42.42
N LEU A 11 -15.18 22.95 -43.33
CA LEU A 11 -15.03 21.53 -42.99
C LEU A 11 -13.56 21.09 -42.82
N ALA A 12 -12.60 21.81 -43.42
CA ALA A 12 -11.17 21.51 -43.30
C ALA A 12 -10.55 21.98 -41.95
N PHE A 13 -11.23 22.84 -41.19
CA PHE A 13 -10.82 23.28 -39.85
C PHE A 13 -11.51 22.52 -38.71
N ALA A 14 -12.40 21.57 -39.01
CA ALA A 14 -12.78 20.54 -38.05
C ALA A 14 -11.64 19.52 -37.95
N GLN A 15 -10.47 19.95 -37.47
CA GLN A 15 -9.58 19.01 -36.82
C GLN A 15 -10.37 18.51 -35.61
N PHE A 16 -10.94 17.31 -35.74
CA PHE A 16 -11.32 16.54 -34.57
C PHE A 16 -10.02 16.39 -33.78
N SER A 17 -9.84 17.25 -32.78
CA SER A 17 -8.96 16.92 -31.66
C SER A 17 -9.57 15.67 -31.06
N ILE A 18 -9.10 14.51 -31.51
CA ILE A 18 -9.37 13.25 -30.85
C ILE A 18 -8.71 13.45 -29.49
N ALA A 19 -9.53 13.76 -28.48
CA ALA A 19 -9.05 13.90 -27.13
C ALA A 19 -8.32 12.61 -26.78
N GLN A 20 -7.10 12.73 -26.30
CA GLN A 20 -6.34 11.58 -25.84
C GLN A 20 -7.14 10.89 -24.74
N GLU A 21 -7.36 9.57 -24.88
CA GLU A 21 -8.00 8.80 -23.82
C GLU A 21 -7.13 8.87 -22.56
N ILE A 22 -7.76 9.25 -21.45
CA ILE A 22 -7.05 9.46 -20.19
C ILE A 22 -6.52 8.16 -19.61
N MET A 23 -7.20 7.03 -19.88
CA MET A 23 -6.79 5.70 -19.47
C MET A 23 -6.35 4.89 -20.69
N GLN A 24 -5.19 4.23 -20.61
CA GLN A 24 -4.68 3.40 -21.70
C GLN A 24 -4.16 2.06 -21.18
N PHE A 25 -4.68 0.95 -21.71
CA PHE A 25 -4.13 -0.36 -21.43
C PHE A 25 -2.98 -0.68 -22.37
N LYS A 26 -1.89 -1.25 -21.83
CA LYS A 26 -0.69 -1.61 -22.60
C LYS A 26 -0.12 -2.94 -22.12
N VAL A 27 0.66 -3.56 -22.98
CA VAL A 27 1.57 -4.65 -22.62
C VAL A 27 2.95 -4.21 -23.09
N SER A 28 3.88 -4.02 -22.16
CA SER A 28 5.27 -3.69 -22.45
C SER A 28 6.15 -4.90 -22.18
N LYS A 29 6.68 -5.53 -23.24
CA LYS A 29 7.61 -6.65 -23.10
C LYS A 29 8.86 -6.28 -22.28
N PRO A 30 9.51 -5.11 -22.47
CA PRO A 30 10.61 -4.69 -21.59
C PRO A 30 10.24 -4.69 -20.10
N TYR A 31 9.04 -4.18 -19.77
CA TYR A 31 8.56 -4.22 -18.39
C TYR A 31 8.29 -5.64 -17.91
N CYS A 32 7.69 -6.50 -18.73
CA CYS A 32 7.46 -7.90 -18.38
C CYS A 32 8.77 -8.65 -18.07
N VAL A 33 9.83 -8.42 -18.86
CA VAL A 33 11.16 -9.01 -18.63
C VAL A 33 11.78 -8.50 -17.32
N TYR A 34 11.64 -7.21 -17.03
CA TYR A 34 12.07 -6.64 -15.75
C TYR A 34 11.31 -7.26 -14.57
N ASN A 35 9.97 -7.34 -14.66
CA ASN A 35 9.14 -7.92 -13.60
C ASN A 35 9.43 -9.41 -13.40
N PHE A 36 9.78 -10.14 -14.45
CA PHE A 36 10.23 -11.53 -14.38
C PHE A 36 11.51 -11.69 -13.52
N LEU A 37 12.52 -10.85 -13.73
CA LEU A 37 13.71 -10.81 -12.87
C LEU A 37 13.39 -10.36 -11.44
N GLU A 38 12.57 -9.32 -11.29
CA GLU A 38 12.16 -8.80 -9.98
C GLU A 38 11.41 -9.85 -9.16
N THR A 39 10.56 -10.66 -9.81
CA THR A 39 9.80 -11.76 -9.19
C THR A 39 10.72 -12.86 -8.63
N MET A 40 11.86 -13.11 -9.29
CA MET A 40 12.84 -14.09 -8.83
C MET A 40 13.71 -13.58 -7.70
N THR A 41 13.90 -12.27 -7.63
CA THR A 41 14.91 -11.65 -6.77
C THR A 41 14.34 -10.98 -5.53
N THR A 42 13.05 -10.64 -5.53
CA THR A 42 12.35 -10.01 -4.40
C THR A 42 11.12 -10.83 -4.00
N GLN A 43 10.59 -10.59 -2.80
CA GLN A 43 9.34 -11.20 -2.33
C GLN A 43 8.19 -10.19 -2.18
N GLN A 44 8.48 -8.88 -2.20
CA GLN A 44 7.48 -7.83 -1.99
C GLN A 44 7.11 -7.17 -3.32
N GLY A 45 5.83 -6.84 -3.50
CA GLY A 45 5.34 -6.12 -4.69
C GLY A 45 5.24 -6.96 -5.98
N VAL A 46 5.54 -8.26 -5.91
CA VAL A 46 5.50 -9.22 -7.02
C VAL A 46 4.51 -10.34 -6.76
N SER A 47 4.00 -10.98 -7.81
CA SER A 47 3.02 -12.07 -7.67
C SER A 47 3.66 -13.35 -7.14
N PRO A 48 3.21 -13.91 -6.01
CA PRO A 48 3.65 -15.22 -5.53
C PRO A 48 3.34 -16.33 -6.54
N THR A 49 2.19 -16.26 -7.21
CA THR A 49 1.80 -17.24 -8.24
C THR A 49 2.73 -17.21 -9.44
N LEU A 50 3.17 -16.04 -9.88
CA LEU A 50 4.16 -15.95 -10.95
C LEU A 50 5.49 -16.59 -10.51
N ARG A 51 5.93 -16.35 -9.27
CA ARG A 51 7.13 -16.97 -8.72
C ARG A 51 7.01 -18.51 -8.65
N GLU A 52 5.88 -19.02 -8.18
CA GLU A 52 5.56 -20.45 -8.12
C GLU A 52 5.58 -21.11 -9.50
N TYR A 53 5.19 -20.37 -10.55
CA TYR A 53 5.30 -20.83 -11.93
C TYR A 53 6.75 -20.86 -12.41
N ILE A 54 7.54 -19.82 -12.15
CA ILE A 54 8.91 -19.71 -12.69
C ILE A 54 9.85 -20.70 -12.00
N VAL A 55 9.87 -20.74 -10.66
CA VAL A 55 10.89 -21.45 -9.88
C VAL A 55 11.10 -22.91 -10.33
N PRO A 56 10.07 -23.76 -10.48
CA PRO A 56 10.26 -25.16 -10.87
C PRO A 56 10.90 -25.33 -12.24
N ASN A 57 10.66 -24.40 -13.18
CA ASN A 57 11.12 -24.49 -14.56
C ASN A 57 12.58 -24.10 -14.74
N ILE A 58 13.14 -23.33 -13.82
CA ILE A 58 14.47 -22.72 -13.98
C ILE A 58 15.36 -22.80 -12.74
N ALA A 59 14.85 -23.36 -11.63
CA ALA A 59 15.60 -23.51 -10.39
C ALA A 59 16.95 -24.21 -10.55
N LYS A 60 17.16 -25.09 -11.54
CA LYS A 60 18.43 -25.83 -11.73
C LYS A 60 19.43 -25.17 -12.68
N ASP A 61 19.06 -24.09 -13.37
CA ASP A 61 19.95 -23.40 -14.30
C ASP A 61 20.93 -22.49 -13.54
N SER A 62 22.22 -22.85 -13.53
CA SER A 62 23.26 -22.07 -12.87
C SER A 62 23.50 -20.70 -13.52
N SER A 63 23.32 -20.58 -14.83
CA SER A 63 23.49 -19.32 -15.56
C SER A 63 22.39 -18.34 -15.20
N PHE A 64 21.14 -18.81 -15.12
CA PHE A 64 20.03 -17.97 -14.69
C PHE A 64 20.11 -17.59 -13.20
N ARG A 65 20.57 -18.50 -12.34
CA ARG A 65 20.84 -18.15 -10.94
C ARG A 65 21.86 -17.02 -10.85
N GLN A 66 22.94 -17.08 -11.62
CA GLN A 66 23.93 -16.01 -11.66
C GLN A 66 23.33 -14.70 -12.17
N LEU A 67 22.49 -14.76 -13.21
CA LEU A 67 21.74 -13.60 -13.73
C LEU A 67 20.89 -12.93 -12.63
N CYS A 68 20.18 -13.72 -11.81
CA CYS A 68 19.40 -13.21 -10.68
C CYS A 68 20.28 -12.57 -9.60
N ILE A 69 21.43 -13.18 -9.28
CA ILE A 69 22.40 -12.63 -8.31
C ILE A 69 22.95 -11.29 -8.82
N ASP A 70 23.33 -11.23 -10.09
CA ASP A 70 23.86 -10.01 -10.71
C ASP A 70 22.82 -8.89 -10.73
N PHE A 71 21.54 -9.23 -10.99
CA PHE A 71 20.43 -8.28 -10.90
C PHE A 71 20.19 -7.78 -9.48
N GLN A 72 20.21 -8.66 -8.46
CA GLN A 72 20.08 -8.28 -7.05
C GLN A 72 21.17 -7.32 -6.59
N ASN A 73 22.36 -7.43 -7.16
CA ASN A 73 23.51 -6.59 -6.82
C ASN A 73 23.48 -5.21 -7.49
N LEU A 74 22.52 -4.94 -8.39
CA LEU A 74 22.37 -3.63 -9.00
C LEU A 74 21.86 -2.61 -7.99
N LYS A 75 22.44 -1.40 -8.03
CA LYS A 75 21.91 -0.28 -7.26
C LYS A 75 20.87 0.49 -8.07
N LEU A 76 19.62 0.02 -8.02
CA LEU A 76 18.52 0.60 -8.79
C LEU A 76 17.74 1.70 -8.06
N ASN A 77 17.77 1.68 -6.73
CA ASN A 77 16.89 2.52 -5.91
C ASN A 77 17.65 3.62 -5.18
N TYR A 78 17.44 4.86 -5.63
CA TYR A 78 17.81 6.10 -4.98
C TYR A 78 16.53 6.86 -4.68
N HIS A 79 16.36 7.30 -3.42
CA HIS A 79 15.18 8.02 -2.99
C HIS A 79 15.43 9.52 -2.94
N TYR A 80 14.40 10.29 -3.27
CA TYR A 80 14.38 11.73 -3.08
C TYR A 80 13.04 12.14 -2.45
N GLN A 81 13.08 13.21 -1.66
CA GLN A 81 11.92 13.77 -0.98
C GLN A 81 11.40 14.97 -1.77
N LEU A 82 10.09 15.05 -1.92
CA LEU A 82 9.41 16.23 -2.44
C LEU A 82 9.23 17.23 -1.29
N GLU A 83 9.89 18.38 -1.38
CA GLU A 83 9.79 19.44 -0.38
C GLU A 83 8.38 20.07 -0.37
N GLY A 84 7.94 20.50 0.82
CA GLY A 84 6.63 21.16 1.01
C GLY A 84 5.43 20.23 1.28
N TYR A 85 5.56 18.93 1.00
CA TYR A 85 4.51 17.95 1.29
C TYR A 85 4.47 17.54 2.78
N PRO A 86 3.30 17.21 3.35
CA PRO A 86 3.20 16.77 4.74
C PRO A 86 3.98 15.48 5.04
N ALA A 87 4.52 15.37 6.25
CA ALA A 87 5.33 14.21 6.66
C ALA A 87 4.54 12.88 6.70
N ASN A 88 3.22 12.93 6.91
CA ASN A 88 2.34 11.76 6.96
C ASN A 88 1.84 11.32 5.57
N ARG A 89 2.35 11.91 4.48
CA ARG A 89 1.93 11.64 3.10
C ARG A 89 3.07 10.99 2.29
N LYS A 90 2.74 10.37 1.14
CA LYS A 90 3.73 9.75 0.23
C LYS A 90 4.54 10.84 -0.51
N SER A 91 5.46 11.46 0.22
CA SER A 91 6.33 12.55 -0.26
C SER A 91 7.65 12.08 -0.85
N PHE A 92 7.94 10.78 -0.81
CA PHE A 92 9.13 10.20 -1.43
C PHE A 92 8.82 9.65 -2.82
N ARG A 93 9.83 9.70 -3.67
CA ARG A 93 9.88 9.04 -4.98
C ARG A 93 11.23 8.38 -5.14
N SER A 94 11.30 7.42 -6.05
CA SER A 94 12.53 6.66 -6.30
C SER A 94 12.95 6.68 -7.76
N THR A 95 14.23 6.43 -8.03
CA THR A 95 14.71 6.11 -9.38
C THR A 95 14.06 4.83 -9.92
N GLN A 96 13.62 3.91 -9.06
CA GLN A 96 12.90 2.70 -9.48
C GLN A 96 11.56 3.05 -10.14
N ASP A 97 10.82 4.03 -9.62
CA ASP A 97 9.58 4.52 -10.25
C ASP A 97 9.87 5.04 -11.67
N LEU A 98 10.93 5.83 -11.83
CA LEU A 98 11.33 6.40 -13.12
C LEU A 98 11.76 5.31 -14.12
N LEU A 99 12.49 4.29 -13.65
CA LEU A 99 12.87 3.13 -14.48
C LEU A 99 11.64 2.35 -14.96
N ILE A 100 10.67 2.11 -14.07
CA ILE A 100 9.45 1.38 -14.42
C ILE A 100 8.60 2.19 -15.41
N ILE A 101 8.47 3.50 -15.23
CA ILE A 101 7.81 4.38 -16.20
C ILE A 101 8.52 4.29 -17.57
N ALA A 102 9.86 4.32 -17.59
CA ALA A 102 10.63 4.18 -18.82
C ALA A 102 10.43 2.79 -19.48
N LEU A 103 10.38 1.71 -18.70
CA LEU A 103 10.12 0.35 -19.18
C LEU A 103 8.71 0.21 -19.77
N VAL A 104 7.70 0.69 -19.07
CA VAL A 104 6.29 0.65 -19.52
C VAL A 104 6.11 1.40 -20.84
N ASN A 105 6.86 2.49 -21.04
CA ASN A 105 6.81 3.29 -22.27
C ASN A 105 7.78 2.83 -23.38
N ALA A 106 8.62 1.83 -23.11
CA ALA A 106 9.57 1.32 -24.08
C ALA A 106 8.98 0.21 -24.95
N HIS A 107 9.32 0.21 -26.25
CA HIS A 107 8.95 -0.88 -27.16
C HIS A 107 9.94 -2.04 -27.15
N THR A 108 11.22 -1.75 -26.88
CA THR A 108 12.31 -2.73 -26.82
C THR A 108 13.27 -2.37 -25.69
N ILE A 109 14.15 -3.29 -25.31
CA ILE A 109 15.18 -3.02 -24.30
C ILE A 109 16.16 -1.92 -24.79
N ASP A 110 16.38 -1.78 -26.10
CA ASP A 110 17.18 -0.70 -26.66
C ASP A 110 16.47 0.67 -26.61
N ASP A 111 15.16 0.71 -26.78
CA ASP A 111 14.36 1.93 -26.54
C ASP A 111 14.40 2.30 -25.05
N PHE A 112 14.24 1.31 -24.15
CA PHE A 112 14.41 1.51 -22.71
C PHE A 112 15.81 2.05 -22.36
N LYS A 113 16.87 1.55 -23.01
CA LYS A 113 18.23 2.07 -22.84
C LYS A 113 18.29 3.57 -23.12
N GLN A 114 17.61 4.07 -24.16
CA GLN A 114 17.60 5.51 -24.46
C GLN A 114 16.78 6.29 -23.41
N ARG A 115 15.62 5.77 -23.02
CA ARG A 115 14.70 6.42 -22.06
C ARG A 115 15.22 6.47 -20.63
N SER A 116 16.12 5.57 -20.27
CA SER A 116 16.71 5.50 -18.93
C SER A 116 17.99 6.32 -18.75
N ILE A 117 18.45 7.03 -19.79
CA ILE A 117 19.64 7.89 -19.70
C ILE A 117 19.43 8.96 -18.64
N GLY A 118 20.36 9.04 -17.68
CA GLY A 118 20.32 10.03 -16.60
C GLY A 118 19.52 9.61 -15.37
N ILE A 119 18.79 8.48 -15.40
CA ILE A 119 18.08 7.96 -14.22
C ILE A 119 19.08 7.27 -13.25
N LEU A 120 20.03 6.51 -13.80
CA LEU A 120 21.06 5.78 -13.06
C LEU A 120 22.47 6.23 -13.48
N PRO A 121 23.50 5.97 -12.64
CA PRO A 121 24.89 6.02 -13.11
C PRO A 121 25.07 5.16 -14.36
N HIS A 122 25.80 5.68 -15.35
CA HIS A 122 25.91 5.04 -16.67
C HIS A 122 26.36 3.57 -16.60
N SER A 123 27.28 3.24 -15.70
CA SER A 123 27.74 1.87 -15.47
C SER A 123 26.63 0.94 -15.00
N GLU A 124 25.78 1.39 -14.07
CA GLU A 124 24.65 0.60 -13.56
C GLU A 124 23.56 0.46 -14.63
N GLN A 125 23.30 1.52 -15.40
CA GLN A 125 22.38 1.48 -16.53
C GLN A 125 22.81 0.45 -17.60
N GLN A 126 24.09 0.43 -17.99
CA GLN A 126 24.59 -0.55 -18.97
C GLN A 126 24.49 -1.98 -18.46
N LYS A 127 24.76 -2.22 -17.17
CA LYS A 127 24.59 -3.53 -16.55
C LYS A 127 23.13 -3.96 -16.58
N LEU A 128 22.21 -3.10 -16.13
CA LEU A 128 20.78 -3.37 -16.15
C LEU A 128 20.30 -3.76 -17.56
N VAL A 129 20.65 -2.97 -18.57
CA VAL A 129 20.27 -3.25 -19.97
C VAL A 129 20.82 -4.60 -20.45
N THR A 130 22.06 -4.92 -20.11
CA THR A 130 22.69 -6.20 -20.47
C THR A 130 21.95 -7.38 -19.82
N LEU A 131 21.65 -7.26 -18.51
CA LEU A 131 20.93 -8.29 -17.76
C LEU A 131 19.51 -8.48 -18.28
N LEU A 132 18.80 -7.40 -18.63
CA LEU A 132 17.47 -7.49 -19.23
C LEU A 132 17.51 -8.22 -20.59
N LYS A 133 18.50 -7.93 -21.46
CA LYS A 133 18.63 -8.65 -22.74
C LYS A 133 18.89 -10.14 -22.56
N GLN A 134 19.67 -10.50 -21.55
CA GLN A 134 19.91 -11.91 -21.21
C GLN A 134 18.66 -12.58 -20.65
N ALA A 135 17.92 -11.88 -19.79
CA ALA A 135 16.68 -12.36 -19.21
C ALA A 135 15.55 -12.51 -20.24
N GLU A 136 15.51 -11.68 -21.27
CA GLU A 136 14.52 -11.75 -22.34
C GLU A 136 14.49 -13.13 -22.99
N THR A 137 15.65 -13.74 -23.28
CA THR A 137 15.72 -15.11 -23.84
C THR A 137 15.05 -16.15 -22.94
N TYR A 138 15.23 -16.04 -21.62
CA TYR A 138 14.58 -16.95 -20.66
C TYR A 138 13.09 -16.67 -20.53
N TYR A 139 12.72 -15.39 -20.50
CA TYR A 139 11.34 -14.96 -20.42
C TYR A 139 10.53 -15.40 -21.63
N ASP A 140 11.13 -15.35 -22.83
CA ASP A 140 10.48 -15.73 -24.08
C ASP A 140 10.05 -17.19 -24.05
N VAL A 141 11.02 -18.07 -23.77
CA VAL A 141 10.79 -19.52 -23.72
C VAL A 141 9.83 -19.94 -22.60
N LEU A 142 9.88 -19.29 -21.44
CA LEU A 142 9.10 -19.72 -20.28
C LEU A 142 7.69 -19.13 -20.24
N ILE A 143 7.49 -17.94 -20.81
CA ILE A 143 6.25 -17.16 -20.63
C ILE A 143 5.80 -16.52 -21.94
N TRP A 144 6.63 -15.74 -22.62
CA TRP A 144 6.12 -14.90 -23.71
C TRP A 144 5.55 -15.71 -24.87
N ASP A 145 6.31 -16.71 -25.34
CA ASP A 145 5.95 -17.48 -26.53
C ASP A 145 4.63 -18.26 -26.35
N ASP A 146 4.35 -18.71 -25.13
CA ASP A 146 3.14 -19.48 -24.81
C ASP A 146 1.92 -18.60 -24.45
N TYR A 147 2.14 -17.36 -23.98
CA TYR A 147 1.07 -16.57 -23.36
C TYR A 147 0.90 -15.13 -23.90
N GLU A 148 1.67 -14.72 -24.92
CA GLU A 148 1.51 -13.42 -25.58
C GLU A 148 0.07 -13.21 -26.08
N GLU A 149 -0.49 -14.19 -26.78
CA GLU A 149 -1.85 -14.09 -27.33
C GLU A 149 -2.88 -13.89 -26.20
N ASN A 150 -2.75 -14.64 -25.11
CA ASN A 150 -3.65 -14.52 -23.96
C ASN A 150 -3.60 -13.12 -23.35
N ILE A 151 -2.41 -12.57 -23.10
CA ILE A 151 -2.32 -11.25 -22.46
C ILE A 151 -2.80 -10.13 -23.38
N MET A 152 -2.59 -10.26 -24.70
CA MET A 152 -3.14 -9.31 -25.68
C MET A 152 -4.67 -9.40 -25.75
N GLU A 153 -5.25 -10.59 -25.62
CA GLU A 153 -6.70 -10.76 -25.54
C GLU A 153 -7.26 -10.12 -24.25
N GLN A 154 -6.60 -10.31 -23.10
CA GLN A 154 -6.98 -9.67 -21.84
C GLN A 154 -6.92 -8.14 -21.95
N ARG A 155 -5.86 -7.60 -22.57
CA ARG A 155 -5.75 -6.16 -22.84
C ARG A 155 -6.95 -5.67 -23.64
N LYS A 156 -7.27 -6.33 -24.75
CA LYS A 156 -8.40 -5.98 -25.62
C LYS A 156 -9.75 -6.04 -24.89
N LYS A 157 -9.94 -7.02 -24.00
CA LYS A 157 -11.15 -7.10 -23.16
C LYS A 157 -11.27 -5.89 -22.23
N LEU A 158 -10.18 -5.47 -21.59
CA LEU A 158 -10.18 -4.31 -20.69
C LEU A 158 -10.35 -2.99 -21.43
N GLU A 159 -9.81 -2.88 -22.65
CA GLU A 159 -9.98 -1.70 -23.52
C GLU A 159 -11.46 -1.39 -23.81
N THR A 160 -12.35 -2.39 -23.74
CA THR A 160 -13.80 -2.18 -23.92
C THR A 160 -14.43 -1.25 -22.87
N TYR A 161 -13.81 -1.10 -21.70
CA TYR A 161 -14.28 -0.22 -20.63
C TYR A 161 -13.76 1.22 -20.74
N VAL A 162 -12.72 1.47 -21.56
CA VAL A 162 -12.05 2.79 -21.68
C VAL A 162 -13.00 3.95 -21.97
N PRO A 163 -13.99 3.85 -22.88
CA PRO A 163 -14.89 4.97 -23.16
C PRO A 163 -15.66 5.46 -21.93
N GLN A 164 -16.03 4.56 -21.01
CA GLN A 164 -16.69 4.91 -19.76
C GLN A 164 -15.68 5.37 -18.69
N SER A 165 -14.44 4.86 -18.75
CA SER A 165 -13.37 5.21 -17.81
C SER A 165 -12.99 6.68 -17.83
N SER A 166 -13.09 7.38 -18.96
CA SER A 166 -12.73 8.80 -19.06
C SER A 166 -13.67 9.72 -18.25
N GLU A 167 -14.98 9.43 -18.23
CA GLU A 167 -15.94 10.17 -17.39
C GLU A 167 -15.73 9.85 -15.91
N ILE A 168 -15.57 8.55 -15.60
CA ILE A 168 -15.29 8.04 -14.25
C ILE A 168 -14.03 8.70 -13.68
N PHE A 169 -12.93 8.69 -14.44
CA PHE A 169 -11.66 9.31 -14.06
C PHE A 169 -11.85 10.78 -13.67
N ASN A 170 -12.56 11.55 -14.51
CA ASN A 170 -12.76 12.97 -14.28
C ASN A 170 -13.59 13.26 -13.03
N LYS A 171 -14.61 12.44 -12.73
CA LYS A 171 -15.39 12.55 -11.49
C LYS A 171 -14.50 12.29 -10.27
N ILE A 172 -13.71 11.23 -10.29
CA ILE A 172 -12.80 10.85 -9.20
C ILE A 172 -11.71 11.93 -9.00
N ARG A 173 -11.10 12.39 -10.10
CA ARG A 173 -10.10 13.48 -10.11
C ARG A 173 -10.65 14.77 -9.49
N HIS A 174 -11.87 15.15 -9.88
CA HIS A 174 -12.54 16.33 -9.33
C HIS A 174 -12.83 16.16 -7.85
N PHE A 175 -13.39 15.01 -7.47
CA PHE A 175 -13.69 14.69 -6.08
C PHE A 175 -12.46 14.80 -5.18
N TYR A 176 -11.34 14.20 -5.57
CA TYR A 176 -10.10 14.27 -4.82
C TYR A 176 -9.40 15.64 -4.88
N ARG A 177 -9.87 16.59 -5.68
CA ARG A 177 -9.16 17.85 -5.97
C ARG A 177 -7.74 17.60 -6.47
N SER A 178 -7.57 16.56 -7.28
CA SER A 178 -6.28 16.20 -7.85
C SER A 178 -5.82 17.22 -8.90
N THR A 179 -4.53 17.53 -8.92
CA THR A 179 -3.87 18.38 -9.91
C THR A 179 -3.61 17.67 -11.24
N TRP A 180 -4.00 16.40 -11.37
CA TRP A 180 -3.86 15.64 -12.61
C TRP A 180 -4.47 16.39 -13.80
N THR A 181 -3.76 16.44 -14.90
CA THR A 181 -4.18 17.13 -16.12
C THR A 181 -4.54 16.12 -17.22
N ALA A 182 -5.45 16.52 -18.11
CA ALA A 182 -6.01 15.61 -19.12
C ALA A 182 -5.00 15.19 -20.22
N ASP A 183 -3.88 15.90 -20.34
CA ASP A 183 -2.79 15.60 -21.28
C ASP A 183 -1.83 14.53 -20.77
N VAL A 184 -1.88 14.16 -19.48
CA VAL A 184 -1.08 13.09 -18.91
C VAL A 184 -1.93 11.82 -18.85
N PRO A 185 -1.64 10.78 -19.67
CA PRO A 185 -2.39 9.54 -19.60
C PRO A 185 -2.01 8.73 -18.36
N PHE A 186 -3.01 8.05 -17.81
CA PHE A 186 -2.86 6.98 -16.85
C PHE A 186 -2.70 5.65 -17.59
N LEU A 187 -1.48 5.11 -17.57
CA LEU A 187 -1.11 3.89 -18.27
C LEU A 187 -1.34 2.69 -17.37
N VAL A 188 -2.11 1.70 -17.83
CA VAL A 188 -2.28 0.42 -17.16
C VAL A 188 -1.49 -0.63 -17.93
N SER A 189 -0.31 -0.98 -17.43
CA SER A 189 0.60 -1.95 -18.03
C SER A 189 0.33 -3.35 -17.48
N LEU A 190 -0.02 -4.27 -18.36
CA LEU A 190 -0.34 -5.65 -18.02
C LEU A 190 0.88 -6.55 -18.23
N TYR A 191 1.09 -7.49 -17.31
CA TYR A 191 2.01 -8.61 -17.50
C TYR A 191 1.33 -9.96 -17.24
N PRO A 192 1.67 -11.01 -17.99
CA PRO A 192 1.04 -12.32 -17.85
C PRO A 192 1.48 -13.05 -16.57
N ILE A 193 0.52 -13.64 -15.87
CA ILE A 193 0.73 -14.67 -14.85
C ILE A 193 0.13 -15.96 -15.40
N PRO A 194 0.94 -16.97 -15.77
CA PRO A 194 0.42 -18.21 -16.29
C PRO A 194 -0.55 -18.90 -15.32
N GLY A 195 -1.74 -19.25 -15.81
CA GLY A 195 -2.74 -20.01 -15.07
C GLY A 195 -4.11 -19.33 -14.96
N GLN A 196 -5.03 -20.01 -14.28
CA GLN A 196 -6.42 -19.56 -14.10
C GLN A 196 -6.71 -19.01 -12.70
N LYS A 197 -5.97 -19.48 -11.70
CA LYS A 197 -6.16 -19.11 -10.29
C LYS A 197 -4.81 -18.76 -9.68
N GLY A 198 -4.84 -17.85 -8.71
CA GLY A 198 -3.65 -17.38 -8.03
C GLY A 198 -3.81 -15.96 -7.53
N ILE A 199 -2.71 -15.43 -7.00
CA ILE A 199 -2.61 -14.09 -6.44
C ILE A 199 -1.98 -13.17 -7.49
N SER A 200 -2.72 -12.13 -7.86
CA SER A 200 -2.23 -11.04 -8.69
C SER A 200 -1.80 -9.87 -7.80
N THR A 201 -0.97 -8.98 -8.35
CA THR A 201 -0.54 -7.73 -7.73
C THR A 201 -0.80 -6.58 -8.69
N ALA A 202 -1.10 -5.41 -8.14
CA ALA A 202 -1.22 -4.15 -8.86
C ALA A 202 -0.37 -3.12 -8.11
N THR A 203 0.55 -2.47 -8.81
CA THR A 203 1.50 -1.54 -8.19
C THR A 203 1.57 -0.25 -8.99
N PRO A 204 1.22 0.91 -8.41
CA PRO A 204 1.31 2.19 -9.09
C PRO A 204 2.74 2.77 -9.04
N HIS A 205 3.18 3.32 -10.16
CA HIS A 205 4.43 4.07 -10.35
C HIS A 205 4.11 5.37 -11.10
N ALA A 206 3.81 6.43 -10.32
CA ALA A 206 3.27 7.70 -10.84
C ALA A 206 2.08 7.48 -11.80
N ASN A 207 2.27 7.72 -13.10
CA ASN A 207 1.22 7.55 -14.11
C ASN A 207 1.13 6.15 -14.72
N SER A 208 1.93 5.20 -14.23
CA SER A 208 1.96 3.83 -14.74
C SER A 208 1.53 2.87 -13.64
N LEU A 209 0.38 2.23 -13.82
CA LEU A 209 -0.10 1.14 -12.98
C LEU A 209 0.29 -0.20 -13.60
N CYS A 210 1.10 -0.98 -12.91
CA CYS A 210 1.55 -2.28 -13.38
C CYS A 210 0.72 -3.40 -12.74
N ILE A 211 0.07 -4.24 -13.55
CA ILE A 211 -0.89 -5.25 -13.08
C ILE A 211 -0.58 -6.63 -13.62
N GLY A 212 -0.53 -7.61 -12.73
CA GLY A 212 -0.46 -9.02 -13.08
C GLY A 212 -1.81 -9.56 -13.54
N VAL A 213 -1.85 -10.21 -14.70
CA VAL A 213 -3.09 -10.78 -15.24
C VAL A 213 -2.93 -12.28 -15.41
N LEU A 214 -3.75 -13.05 -14.69
CA LEU A 214 -3.87 -14.48 -14.92
C LEU A 214 -4.31 -14.72 -16.36
N THR A 215 -3.55 -15.50 -17.12
CA THR A 215 -3.73 -15.65 -18.58
C THR A 215 -5.12 -16.16 -18.96
N ASN A 216 -5.73 -16.98 -18.08
CA ASN A 216 -7.07 -17.56 -18.27
C ASN A 216 -8.17 -16.90 -17.41
N ASP A 217 -7.96 -15.66 -16.94
CA ASP A 217 -8.97 -14.93 -16.15
C ASP A 217 -10.14 -14.42 -17.02
N THR A 218 -11.33 -14.33 -16.42
CA THR A 218 -12.53 -13.77 -17.06
C THR A 218 -13.15 -12.60 -16.29
N ARG A 219 -12.55 -12.21 -15.15
CA ARG A 219 -13.05 -11.19 -14.22
C ARG A 219 -12.69 -9.76 -14.63
N GLY A 220 -13.12 -9.37 -15.83
CA GLY A 220 -12.80 -8.05 -16.40
C GLY A 220 -13.32 -6.88 -15.56
N VAL A 221 -14.57 -6.96 -15.08
CA VAL A 221 -15.20 -5.91 -14.27
C VAL A 221 -14.50 -5.76 -12.92
N GLU A 222 -14.27 -6.86 -12.20
CA GLU A 222 -13.58 -6.80 -10.91
C GLU A 222 -12.17 -6.24 -11.05
N ARG A 223 -11.50 -6.54 -12.17
CA ARG A 223 -10.20 -5.96 -12.48
C ARG A 223 -10.27 -4.46 -12.73
N MET A 224 -11.34 -3.95 -13.35
CA MET A 224 -11.57 -2.51 -13.44
C MET A 224 -11.75 -1.87 -12.06
N GLY A 225 -12.45 -2.54 -11.14
CA GLY A 225 -12.53 -2.09 -9.74
C GLY A 225 -11.16 -1.91 -9.09
N VAL A 226 -10.28 -2.90 -9.25
CA VAL A 226 -8.88 -2.85 -8.78
C VAL A 226 -8.08 -1.74 -9.48
N VAL A 227 -8.20 -1.59 -10.80
CA VAL A 227 -7.52 -0.51 -11.55
C VAL A 227 -7.90 0.85 -10.98
N PHE A 228 -9.18 1.07 -10.72
CA PHE A 228 -9.66 2.33 -10.17
C PHE A 228 -9.35 2.50 -8.68
N HIS A 229 -9.28 1.44 -7.89
CA HIS A 229 -8.77 1.46 -6.51
C HIS A 229 -7.34 2.04 -6.49
N GLU A 230 -6.44 1.47 -7.27
CA GLU A 230 -5.05 1.94 -7.33
C GLU A 230 -4.92 3.36 -7.89
N MET A 231 -5.76 3.69 -8.88
CA MET A 231 -5.84 5.04 -9.41
C MET A 231 -6.32 6.06 -8.37
N CYS A 232 -7.24 5.69 -7.46
CA CYS A 232 -7.67 6.57 -6.38
C CYS A 232 -6.49 6.97 -5.50
N HIS A 233 -5.61 6.03 -5.13
CA HIS A 233 -4.40 6.36 -4.39
C HIS A 233 -3.50 7.33 -5.16
N VAL A 234 -3.32 7.15 -6.47
CA VAL A 234 -2.52 8.08 -7.28
C VAL A 234 -3.15 9.48 -7.27
N LEU A 235 -4.45 9.58 -7.57
CA LEU A 235 -5.15 10.88 -7.60
C LEU A 235 -5.19 11.57 -6.24
N PHE A 236 -5.31 10.81 -5.16
CA PHE A 236 -5.25 11.30 -3.79
C PHE A 236 -3.86 11.85 -3.44
N ASN A 237 -2.79 11.19 -3.90
CA ASN A 237 -1.41 11.67 -3.68
C ASN A 237 -1.06 12.85 -4.59
N GLU A 238 -1.68 12.98 -5.76
CA GLU A 238 -1.50 14.08 -6.70
C GLU A 238 -2.45 15.26 -6.38
N GLN A 239 -2.54 15.62 -5.11
CA GLN A 239 -3.14 16.86 -4.61
C GLN A 239 -2.05 17.92 -4.41
N THR A 240 -2.40 19.20 -4.48
CA THR A 240 -1.47 20.28 -4.08
C THR A 240 -1.03 20.11 -2.62
N PRO A 241 0.23 20.46 -2.26
CA PRO A 241 0.69 20.41 -0.87
C PRO A 241 -0.23 21.13 0.11
N GLU A 242 -0.75 22.31 -0.27
CA GLU A 242 -1.64 23.12 0.56
C GLU A 242 -2.95 22.37 0.86
N PHE A 243 -3.48 21.66 -0.13
CA PHE A 243 -4.69 20.88 0.07
C PHE A 243 -4.46 19.63 0.92
N GLN A 244 -3.33 18.94 0.76
CA GLN A 244 -2.99 17.82 1.64
C GLN A 244 -2.84 18.27 3.10
N GLN A 245 -2.21 19.43 3.33
CA GLN A 245 -2.13 20.04 4.67
C GLN A 245 -3.51 20.40 5.20
N GLN A 246 -4.39 20.97 4.37
CA GLN A 246 -5.76 21.29 4.75
C GLN A 246 -6.55 20.01 5.13
N LEU A 247 -6.39 18.94 4.36
CA LEU A 247 -7.02 17.65 4.63
C LEU A 247 -6.54 17.06 5.98
N ASP A 248 -5.24 17.09 6.23
CA ASP A 248 -4.65 16.66 7.51
C ASP A 248 -5.19 17.51 8.68
N GLN A 249 -5.28 18.83 8.49
CA GLN A 249 -5.85 19.74 9.49
C GLN A 249 -7.31 19.44 9.83
N TRP A 250 -8.13 19.01 8.87
CA TRP A 250 -9.51 18.61 9.15
C TRP A 250 -9.59 17.39 10.07
N PHE A 251 -8.73 16.38 9.86
CA PHE A 251 -8.63 15.25 10.77
C PHE A 251 -8.06 15.67 12.14
N GLU A 252 -7.03 16.51 12.16
CA GLU A 252 -6.39 16.96 13.40
C GLU A 252 -7.32 17.84 14.27
N ALA A 253 -8.11 18.71 13.65
CA ALA A 253 -9.02 19.62 14.34
C ALA A 253 -10.27 18.92 14.90
N ASN A 254 -10.63 17.75 14.38
CA ASN A 254 -11.80 17.01 14.86
C ASN A 254 -11.61 16.56 16.34
N THR A 255 -12.66 16.64 17.16
CA THR A 255 -12.58 16.32 18.59
C THR A 255 -12.85 14.84 18.90
N SER A 256 -13.25 14.04 17.91
CA SER A 256 -13.54 12.62 18.08
C SER A 256 -12.30 11.85 18.52
N PRO A 257 -12.41 10.96 19.53
CA PRO A 257 -11.30 10.08 19.90
C PRO A 257 -10.97 9.05 18.80
N TYR A 258 -11.80 8.94 17.76
CA TYR A 258 -11.61 8.03 16.63
C TYR A 258 -10.87 8.65 15.44
N LYS A 259 -10.59 9.96 15.45
CA LYS A 259 -10.05 10.70 14.29
C LYS A 259 -8.75 10.10 13.72
N GLN A 260 -7.82 9.69 14.59
CA GLN A 260 -6.55 9.11 14.18
C GLN A 260 -6.73 7.70 13.57
N TYR A 261 -7.69 6.93 14.09
CA TYR A 261 -8.00 5.61 13.55
C TYR A 261 -8.67 5.73 12.19
N ALA A 262 -9.69 6.60 12.07
CA ALA A 262 -10.33 6.89 10.80
C ALA A 262 -9.31 7.36 9.76
N TYR A 263 -8.42 8.30 10.11
CA TYR A 263 -7.33 8.76 9.25
C TYR A 263 -6.46 7.62 8.71
N ASN A 264 -6.06 6.68 9.58
CA ASN A 264 -5.19 5.57 9.19
C ASN A 264 -5.82 4.59 8.19
N PHE A 265 -7.15 4.46 8.18
CA PHE A 265 -7.88 3.59 7.24
C PHE A 265 -8.51 4.35 6.08
N PHE A 266 -8.50 5.69 6.11
CA PHE A 266 -9.29 6.52 5.21
C PHE A 266 -8.94 6.33 3.73
N ASP A 267 -7.65 6.38 3.38
CA ASP A 267 -7.19 6.28 1.99
C ASP A 267 -7.61 4.94 1.36
N GLU A 268 -7.31 3.82 2.03
CA GLU A 268 -7.69 2.47 1.57
C GLU A 268 -9.21 2.26 1.53
N ALA A 269 -9.94 2.73 2.56
CA ALA A 269 -11.39 2.58 2.60
C ALA A 269 -12.08 3.41 1.52
N LEU A 270 -11.60 4.62 1.25
CA LEU A 270 -12.15 5.49 0.22
C LEU A 270 -11.82 4.98 -1.18
N ALA A 271 -10.58 4.52 -1.42
CA ALA A 271 -10.19 3.86 -2.67
C ALA A 271 -11.04 2.59 -2.91
N THR A 272 -11.29 1.79 -1.87
CA THR A 272 -12.16 0.61 -1.94
C THR A 272 -13.61 0.99 -2.25
N ALA A 273 -14.15 2.01 -1.58
CA ALA A 273 -15.52 2.48 -1.78
C ALA A 273 -15.73 2.99 -3.21
N ILE A 274 -14.74 3.68 -3.78
CA ILE A 274 -14.79 4.20 -5.14
C ILE A 274 -14.53 3.09 -6.16
N GLY A 275 -13.41 2.37 -6.09
CA GLY A 275 -13.01 1.36 -7.07
C GLY A 275 -13.89 0.10 -7.03
N ASN A 276 -13.89 -0.60 -5.90
CA ASN A 276 -14.59 -1.89 -5.76
C ASN A 276 -16.09 -1.72 -5.53
N GLY A 277 -16.52 -0.58 -4.99
CA GLY A 277 -17.94 -0.24 -4.82
C GLY A 277 -18.51 0.51 -6.03
N TRP A 278 -18.26 1.82 -6.11
CA TRP A 278 -18.91 2.71 -7.07
C TRP A 278 -18.60 2.40 -8.53
N VAL A 279 -17.32 2.28 -8.90
CA VAL A 279 -16.90 1.97 -10.27
C VAL A 279 -17.42 0.61 -10.69
N HIS A 280 -17.28 -0.41 -9.84
CA HIS A 280 -17.83 -1.74 -10.13
C HIS A 280 -19.34 -1.66 -10.44
N LYS A 281 -20.13 -0.95 -9.62
CA LYS A 281 -21.57 -0.76 -9.87
C LYS A 281 -21.84 -0.04 -11.18
N ASN A 282 -21.08 1.01 -11.50
CA ASN A 282 -21.30 1.79 -12.72
C ASN A 282 -20.94 1.00 -14.00
N ILE A 283 -19.98 0.08 -13.91
CA ILE A 283 -19.58 -0.76 -15.05
C ILE A 283 -20.50 -2.00 -15.19
N SER A 284 -20.82 -2.68 -14.09
CA SER A 284 -21.60 -3.94 -14.12
C SER A 284 -23.11 -3.79 -13.96
N GLY A 285 -23.58 -2.64 -13.48
CA GLY A 285 -24.97 -2.40 -13.11
C GLY A 285 -25.36 -2.87 -11.70
N SER A 286 -24.47 -3.52 -10.94
CA SER A 286 -24.75 -4.00 -9.59
C SER A 286 -23.54 -3.93 -8.65
N LEU A 287 -23.79 -3.84 -7.35
CA LEU A 287 -22.72 -3.96 -6.36
C LEU A 287 -22.21 -5.39 -6.27
N LEU A 288 -20.95 -5.54 -5.89
CA LEU A 288 -20.40 -6.83 -5.47
C LEU A 288 -21.20 -7.34 -4.27
N THR A 289 -21.62 -8.61 -4.33
CA THR A 289 -22.35 -9.30 -3.26
C THR A 289 -21.43 -9.87 -2.18
N LYS A 290 -20.15 -10.05 -2.52
CA LYS A 290 -19.06 -10.44 -1.62
C LYS A 290 -18.37 -9.21 -1.04
N ASP A 291 -17.42 -9.44 -0.14
CA ASP A 291 -16.55 -8.39 0.38
C ASP A 291 -15.77 -7.68 -0.74
N TRP A 292 -15.66 -6.37 -0.57
CA TRP A 292 -14.94 -5.48 -1.48
C TRP A 292 -13.45 -5.48 -1.17
N TYR A 293 -13.06 -5.83 0.06
CA TYR A 293 -11.67 -5.90 0.46
C TYR A 293 -11.43 -7.02 1.49
N ASN A 294 -10.26 -7.65 1.46
CA ASN A 294 -9.91 -8.74 2.39
C ASN A 294 -9.28 -8.19 3.69
N ASN A 295 -9.96 -7.24 4.33
CA ASN A 295 -9.65 -6.68 5.64
C ASN A 295 -10.94 -6.08 6.20
N GLU A 296 -11.39 -6.55 7.36
CA GLU A 296 -12.70 -6.18 7.93
C GLU A 296 -12.86 -4.68 8.19
N TYR A 297 -11.77 -3.98 8.55
CA TYR A 297 -11.79 -2.55 8.83
C TYR A 297 -11.90 -1.73 7.55
N ILE A 298 -11.10 -2.08 6.54
CA ILE A 298 -11.12 -1.41 5.23
C ILE A 298 -12.45 -1.67 4.54
N ASP A 299 -12.89 -2.93 4.47
CA ASP A 299 -14.16 -3.32 3.84
C ASP A 299 -15.36 -2.70 4.56
N GLY A 300 -15.39 -2.80 5.89
CA GLY A 300 -16.45 -2.23 6.71
C GLY A 300 -16.52 -0.71 6.55
N PHE A 301 -15.39 0.00 6.63
CA PHE A 301 -15.38 1.44 6.47
C PHE A 301 -15.74 1.88 5.04
N ALA A 302 -15.26 1.16 4.02
CA ALA A 302 -15.58 1.44 2.62
C ALA A 302 -17.09 1.32 2.35
N LYS A 303 -17.73 0.27 2.86
CA LYS A 303 -19.18 0.07 2.74
C LYS A 303 -19.98 1.18 3.43
N GLU A 304 -19.50 1.70 4.57
CA GLU A 304 -20.14 2.85 5.24
C GLU A 304 -19.91 4.18 4.49
N LEU A 305 -18.74 4.39 3.87
CA LEU A 305 -18.43 5.59 3.08
C LEU A 305 -19.20 5.64 1.75
N TYR A 306 -19.49 4.49 1.17
CA TYR A 306 -20.05 4.36 -0.17
C TYR A 306 -21.29 5.22 -0.45
N PRO A 307 -22.31 5.30 0.43
CA PRO A 307 -23.45 6.19 0.20
C PRO A 307 -23.04 7.67 0.09
N SER A 308 -22.07 8.12 0.89
CA SER A 308 -21.55 9.49 0.83
C SER A 308 -20.77 9.73 -0.46
N VAL A 309 -20.00 8.74 -0.93
CA VAL A 309 -19.32 8.79 -2.23
C VAL A 309 -20.34 8.95 -3.36
N GLU A 310 -21.42 8.17 -3.36
CA GLU A 310 -22.49 8.30 -4.36
C GLU A 310 -23.11 9.69 -4.35
N GLU A 311 -23.40 10.23 -3.16
CA GLU A 311 -23.98 11.57 -3.02
C GLU A 311 -23.04 12.66 -3.54
N TYR A 312 -21.76 12.62 -3.17
CA TYR A 312 -20.77 13.62 -3.60
C TYR A 312 -20.55 13.56 -5.11
N PHE A 313 -20.48 12.35 -5.69
CA PHE A 313 -20.36 12.20 -7.14
C PHE A 313 -21.60 12.67 -7.89
N ALA A 314 -22.81 12.40 -7.37
CA ALA A 314 -24.05 12.88 -7.98
C ALA A 314 -24.14 14.42 -7.98
N LYS A 315 -23.64 15.07 -6.91
CA LYS A 315 -23.58 16.53 -6.78
C LYS A 315 -22.36 17.17 -7.46
N GLN A 316 -21.42 16.37 -7.97
CA GLN A 316 -20.10 16.83 -8.42
C GLN A 316 -19.39 17.68 -7.36
N GLN A 317 -19.49 17.26 -6.10
CA GLN A 317 -18.89 17.95 -4.96
C GLN A 317 -17.49 17.40 -4.71
N PRO A 318 -16.46 18.27 -4.58
CA PRO A 318 -15.14 17.84 -4.15
C PRO A 318 -15.13 17.48 -2.66
N ILE A 319 -14.17 16.65 -2.24
CA ILE A 319 -13.95 16.34 -0.84
C ILE A 319 -13.66 17.62 -0.03
N ASP A 320 -14.33 17.72 1.10
CA ASP A 320 -14.31 18.88 1.99
C ASP A 320 -14.36 18.45 3.47
N GLN A 321 -14.33 19.42 4.37
CA GLN A 321 -14.37 19.16 5.80
C GLN A 321 -15.64 18.40 6.25
N PRO A 322 -16.87 18.77 5.81
CA PRO A 322 -18.07 17.97 6.10
C PRO A 322 -17.94 16.49 5.74
N PHE A 323 -17.34 16.15 4.59
CA PHE A 323 -17.09 14.75 4.22
C PHE A 323 -16.17 14.06 5.24
N ILE A 324 -15.09 14.72 5.66
CA ILE A 324 -14.14 14.18 6.64
C ILE A 324 -14.78 13.99 8.02
N ASP A 325 -15.52 14.99 8.51
CA ASP A 325 -16.20 14.91 9.80
C ASP A 325 -17.23 13.77 9.80
N HIS A 326 -17.95 13.59 8.68
CA HIS A 326 -18.88 12.49 8.51
C HIS A 326 -18.16 11.13 8.43
N ALA A 327 -17.06 11.03 7.69
CA ALA A 327 -16.24 9.81 7.61
C ALA A 327 -15.74 9.37 9.00
N ILE A 328 -15.27 10.30 9.83
CA ILE A 328 -14.85 10.02 11.21
C ILE A 328 -16.01 9.49 12.05
N ALA A 329 -17.21 10.08 11.89
CA ALA A 329 -18.41 9.64 12.61
C ALA A 329 -18.86 8.23 12.18
N LEU A 330 -18.87 7.94 10.87
CA LEU A 330 -19.18 6.62 10.33
C LEU A 330 -18.22 5.56 10.87
N PHE A 331 -16.92 5.86 10.87
CA PHE A 331 -15.91 4.96 11.40
C PHE A 331 -16.12 4.67 12.89
N ALA A 332 -16.37 5.72 13.70
CA ALA A 332 -16.62 5.58 15.13
C ALA A 332 -17.87 4.74 15.43
N ALA A 333 -18.94 4.92 14.65
CA ALA A 333 -20.17 4.15 14.79
C ALA A 333 -19.99 2.67 14.39
N LYS A 334 -19.19 2.42 13.34
CA LYS A 334 -18.93 1.07 12.84
C LYS A 334 -18.00 0.27 13.75
N PHE A 335 -16.99 0.93 14.33
CA PHE A 335 -15.95 0.30 15.13
C PHE A 335 -15.81 0.98 16.50
N PRO A 336 -16.81 0.85 17.40
CA PRO A 336 -16.79 1.53 18.69
C PRO A 336 -15.63 1.06 19.59
N ASP A 337 -15.23 -0.21 19.50
CA ASP A 337 -14.17 -0.80 20.34
C ASP A 337 -12.76 -0.69 19.73
N MET A 338 -12.63 0.00 18.58
CA MET A 338 -11.38 0.14 17.83
C MET A 338 -10.19 0.64 18.67
N ARG A 339 -10.48 1.44 19.71
CA ARG A 339 -9.47 2.05 20.55
C ARG A 339 -8.71 1.04 21.42
N THR A 340 -9.29 -0.14 21.65
CA THR A 340 -8.68 -1.22 22.45
C THR A 340 -8.32 -2.45 21.63
N ASP A 341 -8.58 -2.45 20.31
CA ASP A 341 -8.30 -3.57 19.43
C ASP A 341 -6.80 -3.70 19.12
N TYR A 342 -6.19 -4.82 19.50
CA TYR A 342 -4.77 -5.05 19.30
C TYR A 342 -4.36 -5.07 17.82
N SER A 343 -5.20 -5.59 16.92
CA SER A 343 -4.90 -5.64 15.48
C SER A 343 -4.78 -4.25 14.87
N VAL A 344 -5.43 -3.29 15.49
CA VAL A 344 -5.49 -1.90 15.04
C VAL A 344 -4.39 -1.09 15.69
N LEU A 345 -4.26 -1.24 16.99
CA LEU A 345 -3.24 -0.57 17.79
C LEU A 345 -1.82 -0.92 17.32
N LEU A 346 -1.60 -2.16 16.89
CA LEU A 346 -0.32 -2.61 16.39
C LEU A 346 -0.06 -2.23 14.92
N ASN A 347 -1.06 -1.75 14.19
CA ASN A 347 -0.87 -1.33 12.81
C ASN A 347 0.03 -0.08 12.69
N ARG A 348 -0.01 0.80 13.70
CA ARG A 348 0.90 1.95 13.85
C ARG A 348 1.45 2.01 15.27
N VAL A 349 2.64 1.46 15.47
CA VAL A 349 3.20 1.18 16.81
C VAL A 349 4.68 1.55 16.92
N SER A 350 5.05 2.15 18.04
CA SER A 350 6.44 2.32 18.45
C SER A 350 6.83 1.18 19.38
N ILE A 351 7.77 0.33 18.94
CA ILE A 351 8.23 -0.85 19.67
C ILE A 351 9.53 -0.52 20.41
N TYR A 352 9.59 -0.85 21.70
CA TYR A 352 10.76 -0.65 22.56
C TYR A 352 11.20 -1.99 23.14
N ASN A 353 12.46 -2.34 22.96
CA ASN A 353 13.06 -3.59 23.44
C ASN A 353 14.58 -3.43 23.64
N ASP A 354 15.22 -4.35 24.36
CA ASP A 354 16.68 -4.37 24.59
C ASP A 354 17.44 -5.28 23.59
N ALA A 355 16.95 -5.41 22.35
CA ALA A 355 17.60 -6.16 21.27
C ALA A 355 18.91 -5.49 20.85
N GLU A 356 20.01 -6.22 20.96
CA GLU A 356 21.37 -5.77 20.67
C GLU A 356 21.73 -5.99 19.19
N THR A 357 21.11 -6.96 18.53
CA THR A 357 21.46 -7.36 17.16
C THR A 357 20.31 -7.14 16.16
N ASN A 358 20.64 -7.04 14.87
CA ASN A 358 19.62 -6.98 13.81
C ASN A 358 18.81 -8.28 13.68
N ILE A 359 19.38 -9.41 14.11
CA ILE A 359 18.69 -10.71 14.10
C ILE A 359 17.57 -10.70 15.13
N GLU A 360 17.85 -10.36 16.39
CA GLU A 360 16.84 -10.23 17.45
C GLU A 360 15.72 -9.24 17.06
N ARG A 361 16.09 -8.09 16.48
CA ARG A 361 15.11 -7.11 15.97
C ARG A 361 14.20 -7.68 14.89
N THR A 362 14.73 -8.54 14.03
CA THR A 362 13.97 -9.20 12.97
C THR A 362 13.03 -10.26 13.55
N GLU A 363 13.50 -11.04 14.54
CA GLU A 363 12.70 -12.06 15.23
C GLU A 363 11.50 -11.44 15.96
N ILE A 364 11.68 -10.31 16.64
CA ILE A 364 10.57 -9.55 17.25
C ILE A 364 9.53 -9.17 16.19
N ARG A 365 9.96 -8.56 15.09
CA ARG A 365 9.03 -8.16 14.02
C ARG A 365 8.31 -9.37 13.42
N GLN A 366 9.00 -10.50 13.25
CA GLN A 366 8.41 -11.73 12.74
C GLN A 366 7.39 -12.31 13.72
N ALA A 367 7.67 -12.31 15.02
CA ALA A 367 6.75 -12.82 16.03
C ALA A 367 5.40 -12.12 15.98
N PHE A 368 5.40 -10.78 15.87
CA PHE A 368 4.18 -10.00 15.70
C PHE A 368 3.58 -10.13 14.29
N GLY A 369 4.42 -10.11 13.25
CA GLY A 369 3.99 -10.20 11.85
C GLY A 369 3.25 -11.49 11.48
N LYS A 370 3.39 -12.55 12.28
CA LYS A 370 2.59 -13.78 12.18
C LYS A 370 1.09 -13.56 12.50
N TYR A 371 0.76 -12.63 13.40
CA TYR A 371 -0.59 -12.46 13.95
C TYR A 371 -1.21 -11.09 13.65
N PHE A 372 -0.38 -10.09 13.37
CA PHE A 372 -0.77 -8.69 13.22
C PHE A 372 -0.15 -8.05 11.98
N GLN A 373 -0.88 -7.14 11.35
CA GLN A 373 -0.33 -6.27 10.31
C GLN A 373 0.39 -5.10 11.00
N LEU A 374 1.68 -4.91 10.68
CA LEU A 374 2.54 -3.88 11.28
C LEU A 374 2.94 -2.80 10.26
N THR A 375 1.96 -2.14 9.64
CA THR A 375 2.19 -1.27 8.47
C THR A 375 3.13 -0.10 8.78
N HIS A 376 3.03 0.49 9.97
CA HIS A 376 3.87 1.60 10.41
C HIS A 376 4.48 1.29 11.77
N ASN A 377 5.59 0.56 11.79
CA ASN A 377 6.31 0.25 13.02
C ASN A 377 7.68 0.92 13.06
N SER A 378 8.06 1.39 14.25
CA SER A 378 9.45 1.69 14.60
C SER A 378 9.91 0.70 15.66
N LEU A 379 11.21 0.38 15.68
CA LEU A 379 11.82 -0.43 16.73
C LEU A 379 13.02 0.32 17.29
N SER A 380 12.93 0.67 18.56
CA SER A 380 13.94 1.41 19.32
C SER A 380 14.56 0.51 20.39
N SER A 381 15.89 0.51 20.47
CA SER A 381 16.68 -0.25 21.45
C SER A 381 17.97 0.51 21.80
N PRO A 382 18.42 0.51 23.07
CA PRO A 382 17.78 -0.14 24.23
C PRO A 382 16.60 0.68 24.79
N ILE A 383 15.72 0.07 25.58
CA ILE A 383 14.50 0.72 26.12
C ILE A 383 14.86 1.99 26.90
N LEU A 384 15.87 1.88 27.77
CA LEU A 384 16.25 2.92 28.73
C LEU A 384 17.18 4.00 28.15
N ALA A 385 17.42 4.00 26.84
CA ALA A 385 18.15 5.11 26.22
C ALA A 385 17.38 6.43 26.40
N PRO A 386 18.03 7.55 26.75
CA PRO A 386 17.34 8.82 27.05
C PRO A 386 16.34 9.27 25.99
N GLN A 387 16.71 9.18 24.71
CA GLN A 387 15.86 9.53 23.57
C GLN A 387 14.62 8.62 23.43
N ASN A 388 14.73 7.35 23.87
CA ASN A 388 13.62 6.40 23.82
C ASN A 388 12.65 6.64 24.97
N LEU A 389 13.15 7.00 26.17
CA LEU A 389 12.32 7.42 27.30
C LEU A 389 11.56 8.72 26.99
N GLU A 390 12.20 9.70 26.35
CA GLU A 390 11.54 10.91 25.87
C GLU A 390 10.43 10.59 24.84
N SER A 391 10.72 9.68 23.91
CA SER A 391 9.74 9.23 22.92
C SER A 391 8.55 8.50 23.57
N LEU A 392 8.80 7.65 24.58
CA LEU A 392 7.74 6.98 25.35
C LEU A 392 6.82 7.98 26.05
N GLN A 393 7.34 9.12 26.50
CA GLN A 393 6.53 10.18 27.14
C GLN A 393 5.72 11.02 26.15
N SER A 394 6.21 11.22 24.92
CA SER A 394 5.70 12.26 24.02
C SER A 394 5.09 11.75 22.71
N SER A 395 5.48 10.56 22.23
CA SER A 395 5.02 10.02 20.94
C SER A 395 3.50 9.77 20.94
N PRO A 396 2.75 10.22 19.92
CA PRO A 396 1.29 10.04 19.88
C PRO A 396 0.85 8.63 19.46
N GLN A 397 1.78 7.75 19.10
CA GLN A 397 1.46 6.39 18.62
C GLN A 397 1.10 5.44 19.76
N THR A 398 0.64 4.24 19.42
CA THR A 398 0.61 3.11 20.36
C THR A 398 2.04 2.81 20.83
N GLN A 399 2.24 2.65 22.13
CA GLN A 399 3.52 2.26 22.71
C GLN A 399 3.50 0.77 23.03
N LEU A 400 4.44 0.01 22.47
CA LEU A 400 4.64 -1.40 22.78
C LEU A 400 6.03 -1.59 23.41
N ILE A 401 6.06 -1.98 24.67
CA ILE A 401 7.29 -2.20 25.43
C ILE A 401 7.45 -3.71 25.67
N ILE A 402 8.57 -4.28 25.25
CA ILE A 402 8.87 -5.71 25.41
C ILE A 402 10.02 -5.83 26.39
N ILE A 403 9.71 -6.25 27.62
CA ILE A 403 10.65 -6.46 28.71
C ILE A 403 10.98 -7.95 28.78
N ASP A 404 12.05 -8.34 28.08
CA ASP A 404 12.61 -9.70 28.02
C ASP A 404 13.99 -9.82 28.68
N LYS A 405 14.63 -8.67 28.96
CA LYS A 405 15.91 -8.52 29.66
C LYS A 405 15.80 -7.40 30.71
N ASN A 406 16.76 -7.37 31.63
CA ASN A 406 16.91 -6.32 32.66
C ASN A 406 15.62 -6.00 33.43
N HIS A 407 14.77 -7.02 33.68
CA HIS A 407 13.36 -6.83 34.02
C HIS A 407 13.11 -5.87 35.16
N GLN A 408 13.87 -6.01 36.26
CA GLN A 408 13.68 -5.20 37.45
C GLN A 408 14.05 -3.73 37.23
N GLU A 409 15.16 -3.47 36.52
CA GLU A 409 15.63 -2.12 36.21
C GLU A 409 14.65 -1.44 35.25
N THR A 410 14.32 -2.12 34.15
CA THR A 410 13.39 -1.61 33.14
C THR A 410 12.01 -1.36 33.75
N LEU A 411 11.46 -2.29 34.52
CA LEU A 411 10.15 -2.10 35.16
C LEU A 411 10.13 -0.91 36.12
N ASN A 412 11.21 -0.69 36.87
CA ASN A 412 11.29 0.46 37.79
C ASN A 412 11.25 1.78 37.00
N ALA A 413 12.06 1.91 35.95
CA ALA A 413 12.04 3.11 35.09
C ALA A 413 10.68 3.31 34.41
N ILE A 414 10.08 2.25 33.87
CA ILE A 414 8.76 2.32 33.21
C ILE A 414 7.64 2.70 34.21
N LYS A 415 7.73 2.29 35.49
CA LYS A 415 6.79 2.72 36.54
C LYS A 415 6.87 4.21 36.86
N GLU A 416 8.06 4.81 36.76
CA GLU A 416 8.22 6.25 36.92
C GLU A 416 7.55 7.02 35.78
N LEU A 417 7.59 6.46 34.55
CA LEU A 417 6.92 7.03 33.38
C LEU A 417 5.40 6.85 33.38
N PHE A 418 4.91 5.72 33.88
CA PHE A 418 3.50 5.36 33.85
C PHE A 418 2.95 5.08 35.25
N PRO A 419 2.43 6.10 35.95
CA PRO A 419 1.88 5.97 37.31
C PRO A 419 0.76 4.93 37.45
N GLN A 420 0.09 4.57 36.34
CA GLN A 420 -0.89 3.49 36.25
C GLN A 420 -0.32 2.17 36.78
N LEU A 421 0.98 1.93 36.61
CA LEU A 421 1.67 0.72 37.06
C LEU A 421 1.99 0.69 38.55
N SER A 422 1.66 1.75 39.32
CA SER A 422 1.97 1.85 40.75
C SER A 422 1.41 0.69 41.59
N LYS A 423 0.27 0.11 41.18
CA LYS A 423 -0.36 -1.04 41.85
C LYS A 423 0.20 -2.40 41.45
N ILE A 424 1.01 -2.46 40.39
CA ILE A 424 1.61 -3.70 39.91
C ILE A 424 2.84 -4.00 40.77
N THR A 425 2.87 -5.14 41.44
CA THR A 425 4.01 -5.53 42.28
C THR A 425 4.93 -6.53 41.56
N ALA A 426 6.12 -6.80 42.11
CA ALA A 426 7.00 -7.82 41.54
C ALA A 426 6.37 -9.23 41.57
N SER A 427 5.52 -9.51 42.58
CA SER A 427 4.77 -10.78 42.64
C SER A 427 3.70 -10.90 41.55
N ASP A 428 3.30 -9.79 40.92
CA ASP A 428 2.42 -9.86 39.77
C ASP A 428 3.12 -10.30 38.48
N LEU A 429 4.45 -10.21 38.45
CA LEU A 429 5.29 -10.37 37.26
C LEU A 429 6.27 -11.54 37.43
N THR A 430 5.84 -12.60 38.11
CA THR A 430 6.57 -13.88 38.20
C THR A 430 6.42 -14.76 36.95
N ASN A 431 5.51 -14.37 36.06
CA ASN A 431 5.02 -15.12 34.92
C ASN A 431 5.06 -14.26 33.66
N HIS A 432 4.97 -14.88 32.49
CA HIS A 432 4.74 -14.13 31.26
C HIS A 432 3.44 -13.34 31.39
N THR A 433 3.53 -12.01 31.26
CA THR A 433 2.41 -11.12 31.56
C THR A 433 2.20 -10.12 30.44
N LEU A 434 0.95 -10.02 29.99
CA LEU A 434 0.49 -8.96 29.09
C LEU A 434 -0.20 -7.88 29.91
N LEU A 435 0.31 -6.66 29.84
CA LEU A 435 -0.30 -5.47 30.42
C LEU A 435 -0.77 -4.55 29.29
N SER A 436 -1.95 -3.96 29.43
CA SER A 436 -2.43 -2.93 28.51
C SER A 436 -3.35 -1.94 29.23
N PHE A 437 -3.15 -0.66 28.95
CA PHE A 437 -3.88 0.44 29.59
C PHE A 437 -3.74 1.75 28.78
N TYR A 438 -4.49 2.77 29.17
CA TYR A 438 -4.28 4.14 28.69
C TYR A 438 -3.44 4.94 29.68
N ASP A 439 -2.48 5.69 29.15
CA ASP A 439 -1.72 6.65 29.94
C ASP A 439 -2.52 7.94 30.23
N HIS A 440 -1.87 8.93 30.85
CA HIS A 440 -2.48 10.22 31.17
C HIS A 440 -2.79 11.09 29.94
N LEU A 441 -2.14 10.81 28.80
CA LEU A 441 -2.42 11.42 27.51
C LEU A 441 -3.47 10.63 26.71
N ASN A 442 -4.10 9.63 27.32
CA ASN A 442 -5.10 8.76 26.71
C ASN A 442 -4.53 7.96 25.50
N ARG A 443 -3.22 7.67 25.54
CA ARG A 443 -2.50 6.83 24.58
C ARG A 443 -2.50 5.37 25.04
N PRO A 444 -2.67 4.41 24.12
CA PRO A 444 -2.61 2.99 24.45
C PRO A 444 -1.15 2.57 24.70
N ILE A 445 -0.91 2.00 25.88
CA ILE A 445 0.36 1.42 26.30
C ILE A 445 0.17 -0.08 26.44
N ILE A 446 1.03 -0.85 25.78
CA ILE A 446 1.06 -2.32 25.82
C ILE A 446 2.45 -2.73 26.33
N ILE A 447 2.49 -3.61 27.32
CA ILE A 447 3.73 -4.15 27.87
C ILE A 447 3.69 -5.67 27.81
N LEU A 448 4.68 -6.26 27.17
CA LEU A 448 4.97 -7.70 27.25
C LEU A 448 6.09 -7.91 28.25
N TYR A 449 5.78 -8.53 29.38
CA TYR A 449 6.78 -8.95 30.35
C TYR A 449 7.09 -10.44 30.12
N VAL A 450 8.28 -10.72 29.59
CA VAL A 450 8.66 -12.01 29.02
C VAL A 450 9.79 -12.64 29.85
N ILE A 451 9.54 -13.77 30.52
CA ILE A 451 10.51 -14.43 31.41
C ILE A 451 11.57 -15.26 30.66
N ASN A 452 11.21 -15.81 29.50
CA ASN A 452 12.02 -16.73 28.71
C ASN A 452 11.62 -16.62 27.21
N GLU A 453 12.39 -17.27 26.34
CA GLU A 453 12.26 -17.18 24.88
C GLU A 453 10.86 -17.54 24.33
N GLN A 454 10.14 -18.48 24.94
CA GLN A 454 8.83 -18.91 24.46
C GLN A 454 7.71 -17.92 24.82
N GLY A 455 7.94 -17.08 25.83
CA GLY A 455 6.94 -16.15 26.34
C GLY A 455 6.46 -15.12 25.34
N MET A 456 7.35 -14.64 24.46
CA MET A 456 6.98 -13.62 23.48
C MET A 456 5.90 -14.15 22.53
N GLU A 457 6.11 -15.32 21.92
CA GLU A 457 5.14 -15.90 20.99
C GLU A 457 3.81 -16.21 21.69
N THR A 458 3.85 -16.75 22.91
CA THR A 458 2.65 -17.03 23.71
C THR A 458 1.84 -15.76 24.00
N LEU A 459 2.50 -14.67 24.43
CA LEU A 459 1.80 -13.42 24.73
C LEU A 459 1.23 -12.76 23.47
N VAL A 460 1.95 -12.79 22.35
CA VAL A 460 1.47 -12.24 21.07
C VAL A 460 0.27 -13.04 20.55
N GLN A 461 0.31 -14.38 20.63
CA GLN A 461 -0.85 -15.23 20.34
C GLN A 461 -2.04 -14.88 21.22
N GLN A 462 -1.81 -14.65 22.51
CA GLN A 462 -2.90 -14.30 23.42
C GLN A 462 -3.47 -12.92 23.16
N MET A 463 -2.64 -11.93 22.80
CA MET A 463 -3.15 -10.63 22.33
C MET A 463 -4.10 -10.82 21.15
N LYS A 464 -3.75 -11.69 20.20
CA LYS A 464 -4.60 -11.98 19.05
C LYS A 464 -5.91 -12.64 19.48
N ALA A 465 -5.85 -13.59 20.40
CA ALA A 465 -7.02 -14.29 20.92
C ALA A 465 -7.96 -13.39 21.76
N LEU A 466 -7.42 -12.42 22.50
CA LEU A 466 -8.22 -11.46 23.26
C LEU A 466 -8.97 -10.47 22.36
N HIS A 467 -8.42 -10.17 21.17
CA HIS A 467 -8.83 -9.11 20.24
C HIS A 467 -8.75 -7.70 20.84
N PHE A 468 -9.44 -7.45 21.95
CA PHE A 468 -9.51 -6.18 22.65
C PHE A 468 -8.93 -6.28 24.05
N PHE A 469 -8.36 -5.19 24.57
CA PHE A 469 -8.00 -5.11 25.99
C PHE A 469 -9.10 -4.47 26.84
N ASP A 470 -9.25 -4.95 28.08
CA ASP A 470 -10.21 -4.41 29.05
C ASP A 470 -9.63 -3.15 29.71
N THR A 471 -10.25 -2.00 29.45
CA THR A 471 -9.79 -0.71 29.99
C THR A 471 -9.93 -0.60 31.52
N LYS A 472 -10.65 -1.53 32.16
CA LYS A 472 -10.84 -1.55 33.62
C LYS A 472 -9.73 -2.32 34.35
N LYS A 473 -8.86 -3.01 33.60
CA LYS A 473 -7.76 -3.81 34.14
C LYS A 473 -6.46 -3.41 33.47
N ILE A 474 -5.35 -3.57 34.17
CA ILE A 474 -4.01 -3.35 33.59
C ILE A 474 -3.47 -4.68 33.10
N ILE A 475 -3.52 -5.70 33.95
CA ILE A 475 -3.11 -7.06 33.59
C ILE A 475 -4.22 -7.69 32.76
N GLN A 476 -3.92 -7.99 31.50
CA GLN A 476 -4.84 -8.58 30.55
C GLN A 476 -4.71 -10.11 30.53
N TYR A 477 -3.49 -10.61 30.75
CA TYR A 477 -3.20 -12.04 30.77
C TYR A 477 -1.93 -12.38 31.55
N LYS A 478 -1.89 -13.58 32.13
CA LYS A 478 -0.71 -14.19 32.77
C LYS A 478 -0.63 -15.67 32.38
N VAL A 479 0.57 -16.16 32.09
CA VAL A 479 0.86 -17.58 31.85
C VAL A 479 2.26 -17.94 32.35
N ASP A 480 2.39 -19.17 32.85
CA ASP A 480 3.65 -19.76 33.32
C ASP A 480 4.75 -19.75 32.27
#